data_AF-A0A7V3C6L2-F1
#
_entry.id   AF-A0A7V3C6L2-F1
#
_cell.length_a   1.000
_cell.length_b   1.000
_cell.length_c   1.000
_cell.angle_alpha   90.00
_cell.angle_beta   90.00
_cell.angle_gamma   90.00
#
_symmetry.space_group_name_H-M   'P 1'
#
loop_
_entity.id
_entity.type
_entity.pdbx_description
1 polymer ?
#
loop_
_entity_poly.entity_id
_entity_poly.type
_entity_poly.pdbx_seq_one_letter_code
_entity_poly.pdbx_strand_id
1 'polypeptide(L)'
;MSTTSTAGHAHAGSRLYVWVWGWLLAFTGVEVYLAYLHLPVQLMLVLLMGISVIKAGLIVAYFMHLRFERFSLFLTLIPALVFSICIILIFFFPDSLRLNELGPPLR
;
A
#
# COMPACT_ATOMS: atom_id res chain seq x y z
N MET A 1 15.70 -40.86 26.77
CA MET A 1 16.13 -41.15 25.38
C MET A 1 15.10 -40.54 24.44
N SER A 2 15.59 -39.74 23.48
CA SER A 2 14.89 -38.99 22.42
C SER A 2 13.75 -38.04 22.79
N THR A 3 14.15 -36.80 23.03
CA THR A 3 13.43 -35.58 22.62
C THR A 3 12.97 -35.65 21.16
N THR A 4 11.95 -34.84 20.82
CA THR A 4 11.58 -34.34 19.47
C THR A 4 10.25 -34.88 18.92
N SER A 5 9.15 -34.17 19.20
CA SER A 5 7.92 -34.19 18.37
C SER A 5 7.13 -32.86 18.48
N THR A 6 7.83 -31.71 18.48
CA THR A 6 7.20 -30.37 18.48
C THR A 6 7.69 -29.54 17.29
N ALA A 7 7.78 -30.14 16.10
CA ALA A 7 8.28 -29.46 14.88
C ALA A 7 7.34 -29.52 13.68
N GLY A 8 6.09 -30.02 13.84
CA GLY A 8 5.19 -30.28 12.69
C GLY A 8 4.15 -29.20 12.36
N HIS A 9 3.81 -28.29 13.27
CA HIS A 9 2.58 -27.47 13.15
C HIS A 9 2.79 -25.96 12.91
N ALA A 10 4.03 -25.49 12.69
CA ALA A 10 4.34 -24.06 12.53
C ALA A 10 4.62 -23.63 11.06
N HIS A 11 4.57 -24.53 10.09
CA HIS A 11 5.07 -24.27 8.73
C HIS A 11 4.05 -23.64 7.76
N ALA A 12 2.75 -23.66 8.05
CA ALA A 12 1.75 -23.10 7.15
C ALA A 12 1.54 -21.58 7.33
N GLY A 13 1.66 -21.05 8.55
CA GLY A 13 1.47 -19.63 8.86
C GLY A 13 2.69 -18.76 8.60
N SER A 14 3.89 -19.31 8.78
CA SER A 14 5.16 -18.56 8.65
C SER A 14 5.45 -18.11 7.23
N ARG A 15 5.13 -18.91 6.21
CA ARG A 15 5.34 -18.55 4.81
C ARG A 15 4.51 -17.34 4.37
N LEU A 16 3.26 -17.26 4.84
CA LEU A 16 2.37 -16.12 4.61
C LEU A 16 2.89 -14.85 5.29
N TYR A 17 3.28 -14.97 6.56
CA TYR A 17 3.85 -13.86 7.31
C TYR A 17 5.10 -13.28 6.64
N VAL A 18 6.02 -14.14 6.19
CA VAL A 18 7.24 -13.72 5.48
C VAL A 18 6.91 -13.07 4.13
N TRP A 19 5.87 -13.55 3.43
CA TRP A 19 5.45 -12.96 2.14
C TRP A 19 4.85 -11.56 2.31
N VAL A 20 3.99 -11.39 3.33
CA VAL A 20 3.43 -10.09 3.70
C VAL A 20 4.54 -9.14 4.13
N TRP A 21 5.43 -9.60 5.00
CA TRP A 21 6.58 -8.83 5.45
C TRP A 21 7.46 -8.36 4.27
N GLY A 22 7.72 -9.24 3.30
CA GLY A 22 8.44 -8.89 2.07
C GLY A 22 7.74 -7.81 1.25
N TRP A 23 6.41 -7.88 1.09
CA TRP A 23 5.65 -6.83 0.41
C TRP A 23 5.64 -5.51 1.15
N LEU A 24 5.46 -5.52 2.48
CA LEU A 24 5.52 -4.29 3.28
C LEU A 24 6.88 -3.60 3.13
N LEU A 25 7.96 -4.39 3.13
CA LEU A 25 9.32 -3.89 2.97
C LEU A 25 9.53 -3.34 1.56
N ALA A 26 9.04 -4.03 0.52
CA ALA A 26 9.08 -3.55 -0.85
C ALA A 26 8.35 -2.20 -1.02
N PHE A 27 7.13 -2.07 -0.48
CA PHE A 27 6.38 -0.81 -0.51
C PHE A 27 7.14 0.32 0.21
N THR A 28 7.71 0.07 1.39
CA THR A 28 8.56 1.06 2.08
C THR A 28 9.79 1.43 1.25
N GLY A 29 10.44 0.44 0.60
CA GLY A 29 11.60 0.70 -0.26
C GLY A 29 11.26 1.59 -1.44
N VAL A 30 10.10 1.36 -2.07
CA VAL A 30 9.58 2.22 -3.15
C VAL A 30 9.30 3.63 -2.64
N GLU A 31 8.65 3.79 -1.49
CA GLU A 31 8.41 5.11 -0.88
C GLU A 31 9.71 5.87 -0.64
N VAL A 32 10.71 5.22 -0.05
CA VAL A 32 12.01 5.83 0.25
C VAL A 32 12.75 6.19 -1.04
N TYR A 33 12.78 5.30 -2.03
CA TYR A 33 13.42 5.58 -3.32
C TYR A 33 12.77 6.76 -4.05
N LEU A 34 11.45 6.82 -4.03
CA LEU A 34 10.67 7.88 -4.66
C LEU A 34 10.82 9.22 -3.92
N ALA A 35 10.93 9.18 -2.59
CA ALA A 35 11.27 10.34 -1.77
C ALA A 35 12.69 10.85 -2.05
N TYR A 36 13.64 9.95 -2.29
CA TYR A 36 15.02 10.31 -2.67
C TYR A 36 15.10 11.05 -4.01
N LEU A 37 14.18 10.77 -4.93
CA LEU A 37 14.09 11.44 -6.23
C LEU A 37 13.73 12.94 -6.15
N HIS A 38 13.50 13.49 -4.94
CA HIS A 38 13.17 14.91 -4.71
C HIS A 38 12.07 15.41 -5.65
N LEU A 39 10.98 14.64 -5.70
CA LEU A 39 9.77 15.03 -6.42
C LEU A 39 9.11 16.24 -5.71
N PRO A 40 8.30 17.04 -6.43
CA PRO A 40 7.55 18.12 -5.81
C PRO A 40 6.77 17.61 -4.59
N VAL A 41 6.84 18.35 -3.47
CA VAL A 41 6.26 18.00 -2.16
C VAL A 41 4.83 17.49 -2.27
N GLN A 42 4.08 18.15 -3.15
CA GLN A 42 2.75 17.80 -3.60
C GLN A 42 2.61 16.34 -4.05
N LEU A 43 3.40 15.94 -5.04
CA LEU A 43 3.38 14.58 -5.59
C LEU A 43 3.91 13.55 -4.58
N MET A 44 4.90 13.94 -3.77
CA MET A 44 5.46 13.11 -2.71
C MET A 44 4.37 12.71 -1.68
N LEU A 45 3.63 13.69 -1.15
CA LEU A 45 2.57 13.43 -0.15
C LEU A 45 1.49 12.48 -0.69
N VAL A 46 1.10 12.68 -1.95
CA VAL A 46 0.12 11.85 -2.65
C VAL A 46 0.59 10.41 -2.81
N LEU A 47 1.85 10.22 -3.22
CA LEU A 47 2.44 8.89 -3.41
C LEU A 47 2.59 8.14 -2.09
N LEU A 48 3.05 8.82 -1.03
CA LEU A 48 3.14 8.23 0.31
C LEU A 48 1.74 7.85 0.84
N MET A 49 0.75 8.71 0.67
CA MET A 49 -0.63 8.43 1.07
C MET A 49 -1.21 7.24 0.30
N GLY A 50 -1.02 7.20 -1.03
CA GLY A 50 -1.48 6.11 -1.89
C GLY A 50 -0.82 4.77 -1.55
N ILE A 51 0.50 4.74 -1.38
CA ILE A 51 1.22 3.52 -1.01
C ILE A 51 0.81 3.03 0.39
N SER A 52 0.54 3.93 1.33
CA SER A 52 0.03 3.57 2.66
C SER A 52 -1.35 2.89 2.60
N VAL A 53 -2.27 3.41 1.78
CA VAL A 53 -3.59 2.79 1.56
C VAL A 53 -3.46 1.42 0.92
N ILE A 54 -2.58 1.26 -0.07
CA ILE A 54 -2.31 -0.04 -0.71
C ILE A 54 -1.78 -1.05 0.32
N LYS A 55 -0.85 -0.62 1.19
CA LYS A 55 -0.36 -1.45 2.31
C LYS A 55 -1.49 -1.91 3.23
N ALA A 56 -2.36 -0.99 3.65
CA ALA A 56 -3.50 -1.32 4.51
C ALA A 56 -4.46 -2.32 3.83
N GLY A 57 -4.77 -2.11 2.56
CA GLY A 57 -5.58 -3.04 1.76
C GLY A 57 -4.94 -4.42 1.63
N LEU A 58 -3.62 -4.48 1.42
CA LEU A 58 -2.88 -5.74 1.38
C LEU A 58 -2.94 -6.47 2.72
N ILE A 59 -2.73 -5.77 3.84
CA ILE A 59 -2.76 -6.37 5.19
C ILE A 59 -4.17 -6.91 5.51
N VAL A 60 -5.22 -6.13 5.23
CA VAL A 60 -6.62 -6.55 5.48
C VAL A 60 -7.00 -7.74 4.61
N ALA A 61 -6.66 -7.72 3.31
CA ALA A 61 -6.90 -8.86 2.41
C ALA A 61 -6.18 -10.13 2.89
N TYR A 62 -4.99 -9.98 3.49
CA TYR A 62 -4.21 -11.09 4.03
C TYR A 62 -4.74 -11.63 5.37
N PHE A 63 -5.15 -10.76 6.29
CA PHE A 63 -5.63 -11.17 7.60
C PHE A 63 -7.08 -11.66 7.59
N MET A 64 -7.90 -11.22 6.63
CA MET A 64 -9.33 -11.51 6.63
C MET A 64 -9.72 -12.77 5.84
N HIS A 65 -8.81 -13.37 5.05
CA HIS A 65 -9.18 -14.42 4.11
C HIS A 65 -8.16 -15.56 4.03
N LEU A 66 -8.42 -16.64 4.77
CA LEU A 66 -7.76 -17.93 4.55
C LEU A 66 -8.07 -18.43 3.12
N ARG A 67 -7.18 -18.12 2.18
CA ARG A 67 -6.65 -19.04 1.16
C ARG A 67 -7.57 -19.69 0.08
N PHE A 68 -8.90 -19.59 0.07
CA PHE A 68 -9.69 -20.44 -0.87
C PHE A 68 -10.44 -19.79 -2.06
N GLU A 69 -10.63 -18.48 -2.09
CA GLU A 69 -11.45 -17.83 -3.16
C GLU A 69 -10.74 -16.69 -3.91
N ARG A 70 -9.49 -16.93 -4.32
CA ARG A 70 -8.54 -16.02 -5.01
C ARG A 70 -9.10 -15.10 -6.13
N PHE A 71 -10.26 -15.40 -6.71
CA PHE A 71 -10.90 -14.55 -7.72
C PHE A 71 -11.74 -13.40 -7.12
N SER A 72 -12.47 -13.65 -6.02
CA SER A 72 -13.36 -12.66 -5.41
C SER A 72 -12.59 -11.52 -4.73
N LEU A 73 -11.44 -11.84 -4.14
CA LEU A 73 -10.52 -10.84 -3.57
C LEU A 73 -9.83 -9.98 -4.63
N PHE A 74 -9.37 -10.56 -5.73
CA PHE A 74 -8.74 -9.77 -6.81
C PHE A 74 -9.76 -8.80 -7.41
N LEU A 75 -11.02 -9.25 -7.56
CA LEU A 75 -12.13 -8.46 -8.06
C LEU A 75 -12.56 -7.33 -7.12
N THR A 76 -12.27 -7.38 -5.82
CA THR A 76 -12.61 -6.32 -4.84
C THR A 76 -11.42 -5.44 -4.47
N LEU A 77 -10.21 -5.99 -4.47
CA LEU A 77 -8.97 -5.25 -4.21
C LEU A 77 -8.59 -4.35 -5.39
N ILE A 78 -8.73 -4.83 -6.63
CA ILE A 78 -8.47 -4.01 -7.82
C ILE A 78 -9.36 -2.76 -7.85
N PRO A 79 -10.70 -2.83 -7.71
CA PRO A 79 -11.51 -1.62 -7.75
C PRO A 79 -11.22 -0.71 -6.55
N ALA A 80 -10.89 -1.23 -5.37
CA ALA A 80 -10.47 -0.39 -4.25
C ALA A 80 -9.13 0.35 -4.55
N LEU A 81 -8.18 -0.33 -5.17
CA LEU A 81 -6.88 0.23 -5.55
C LEU A 81 -7.01 1.23 -6.71
N VAL A 82 -7.80 0.89 -7.73
CA VAL A 82 -8.14 1.78 -8.85
C VAL A 82 -8.91 2.99 -8.34
N PHE A 83 -9.86 2.81 -7.42
CA PHE A 83 -10.61 3.91 -6.81
C PHE A 83 -9.68 4.82 -5.99
N SER A 84 -8.75 4.25 -5.22
CA SER A 84 -7.76 5.03 -4.46
C SER A 84 -6.85 5.84 -5.39
N ILE A 85 -6.36 5.24 -6.48
CA ILE A 85 -5.58 5.94 -7.51
C ILE A 85 -6.42 7.03 -8.20
N CYS A 86 -7.69 6.74 -8.53
CA CYS A 86 -8.61 7.72 -9.10
C CYS A 86 -8.87 8.90 -8.16
N ILE A 87 -9.13 8.66 -6.88
CA ILE A 87 -9.31 9.72 -5.86
C ILE A 87 -8.07 10.61 -5.81
N ILE A 88 -6.89 9.99 -5.80
CA ILE A 88 -5.61 10.69 -5.80
C ILE A 88 -5.47 11.56 -7.06
N LEU A 89 -5.69 11.00 -8.25
CA LEU A 89 -5.52 11.73 -9.50
C LEU A 89 -6.58 12.83 -9.68
N ILE A 90 -7.84 12.54 -9.35
CA ILE A 90 -8.97 13.45 -9.58
C ILE A 90 -9.03 14.55 -8.53
N PHE A 91 -8.65 14.31 -7.27
CA PHE A 91 -8.65 15.34 -6.24
C PHE A 91 -7.40 16.21 -6.34
N PHE A 92 -6.25 15.59 -6.56
CA PHE A 92 -4.97 16.30 -6.47
C PHE A 92 -4.65 17.19 -7.68
N PHE A 93 -5.01 16.71 -8.88
CA PHE A 93 -4.76 17.45 -10.12
C PHE A 93 -5.49 18.81 -10.17
N PRO A 94 -6.79 18.93 -9.82
CA PRO A 94 -7.47 20.22 -9.78
C PRO A 94 -7.10 21.07 -8.56
N ASP A 95 -6.82 20.49 -7.38
CA ASP A 95 -6.39 21.29 -6.22
C ASP A 95 -5.03 21.97 -6.46
N SER A 96 -4.10 21.29 -7.12
CA SER A 96 -2.81 21.88 -7.50
C SER A 96 -2.96 23.03 -8.51
N LEU A 97 -3.93 22.93 -9.43
CA LEU A 97 -4.24 23.98 -10.40
C LEU A 97 -4.92 25.19 -9.71
N ARG A 98 -5.85 24.95 -8.77
CA ARG A 98 -6.53 26.02 -8.02
C ARG A 98 -5.62 26.80 -7.08
N LEU A 99 -4.62 26.13 -6.50
CA LEU A 99 -3.59 26.80 -5.68
C LEU A 99 -2.65 27.67 -6.51
N ASN A 100 -2.44 27.39 -7.81
CA ASN A 100 -1.64 28.23 -8.69
C ASN A 100 -2.38 29.52 -9.11
N GLU A 101 -3.71 29.46 -9.24
CA GLU A 101 -4.54 30.62 -9.58
C GLU A 101 -4.79 31.57 -8.40
N LEU A 102 -4.63 31.10 -7.16
CA LEU A 102 -4.56 31.93 -5.95
C LEU A 102 -3.14 32.50 -5.80
N GLY A 103 -2.75 33.38 -6.73
CA GLY A 103 -1.55 34.20 -6.58
C GLY A 103 -1.51 34.89 -5.21
N PRO A 104 -0.33 35.05 -4.59
CA PRO A 104 -0.19 35.48 -3.20
C PRO A 104 -0.99 36.77 -2.95
N PRO A 105 -1.75 36.87 -1.85
CA PRO A 105 -2.33 38.15 -1.45
C PRO A 105 -1.18 39.12 -1.19
N LEU A 106 -1.07 40.10 -2.09
CA LEU A 106 -0.08 41.18 -2.06
C LEU A 106 0.13 41.70 -0.63
N ARG A 107 1.36 41.58 -0.15
CA ARG A 107 1.88 42.44 0.91
C ARG A 107 3.38 42.67 0.73
#